data_AF-A0A661KDM7-F1
#
_entry.id   AF-A0A661KDM7-F1
#
_cell.length_a   1.000
_cell.length_b   1.000
_cell.length_c   1.000
_cell.angle_alpha   90.00
_cell.angle_beta   90.00
_cell.angle_gamma   90.00
#
_symmetry.space_group_name_H-M   'P 1'
#
loop_
_entity.id
_entity.type
_entity.pdbx_description
1 polymer ?
#
loop_
_entity_poly.entity_id
_entity_poly.type
_entity_poly.pdbx_seq_one_letter_code
_entity_poly.pdbx_strand_id
1 'polypeptide(L)'
;MNLKIRGRLLVAFCLVLAIFFWVPSFSCASSTKSKAKTGPKAFFPEKEFNAGELLEGEPLTHTFTVINRGDEKLKILKVRPG
;
A
#
# COMPACT_ATOMS: atom_id res chain seq x y z
N MET A 1 24.72 19.41 -58.16
CA MET A 1 24.22 19.15 -56.79
C MET A 1 25.39 18.66 -55.93
N ASN A 2 25.78 19.42 -54.89
CA ASN A 2 27.06 19.26 -54.18
C ASN A 2 27.17 17.94 -53.39
N LEU A 3 28.22 17.15 -53.67
CA LEU A 3 28.47 15.83 -53.06
C LEU A 3 28.59 15.89 -51.52
N LYS A 4 29.03 17.04 -50.98
CA LYS A 4 29.09 17.36 -49.55
C LYS A 4 27.71 17.39 -48.86
N ILE A 5 26.65 17.74 -49.59
CA ILE A 5 25.28 17.81 -49.07
C ILE A 5 24.68 16.41 -48.96
N ARG A 6 25.01 15.51 -49.91
CA ARG A 6 24.57 14.12 -49.92
C ARG A 6 25.14 13.32 -48.75
N GLY A 7 26.41 13.52 -48.40
CA GLY A 7 27.04 12.87 -47.24
C GLY A 7 26.44 13.32 -45.91
N ARG A 8 26.16 14.63 -45.75
CA ARG A 8 25.50 15.17 -44.54
C ARG A 8 24.06 14.69 -44.41
N LEU A 9 23.34 14.56 -45.52
CA LEU A 9 21.97 14.05 -45.55
C LEU A 9 21.92 12.55 -45.21
N LEU A 10 22.88 11.76 -45.69
CA LEU A 10 22.99 10.34 -45.39
C LEU A 10 23.32 10.08 -43.90
N VAL A 11 24.27 10.85 -43.34
CA VAL A 11 24.65 10.74 -41.92
C VAL A 11 23.50 11.16 -41.00
N ALA A 12 22.79 12.24 -41.34
CA ALA A 12 21.61 12.67 -40.59
C ALA A 12 20.50 11.61 -40.62
N PHE A 13 20.28 10.95 -41.75
CA PHE A 13 19.28 9.87 -41.89
C PHE A 13 19.64 8.64 -41.05
N CYS A 14 20.92 8.24 -41.00
CA CYS A 14 21.38 7.15 -40.14
C CYS A 14 21.22 7.44 -38.64
N LEU A 15 21.44 8.69 -38.21
CA LEU A 15 21.26 9.07 -36.79
C LEU A 15 19.79 9.07 -36.37
N VAL A 16 18.87 9.45 -37.27
CA VAL A 16 17.41 9.41 -37.00
C VAL A 16 16.89 7.97 -36.87
N LEU A 17 17.40 7.05 -37.70
CA LEU A 17 17.04 5.63 -37.61
C LEU A 17 17.60 4.95 -36.34
N ALA A 18 18.78 5.36 -35.88
CA ALA A 18 19.36 4.85 -34.63
C ALA A 18 18.58 5.30 -33.38
N ILE A 19 17.98 6.49 -33.40
CA ILE A 19 17.14 7.01 -32.30
C ILE A 19 15.78 6.29 -32.23
N PHE A 20 15.21 5.91 -33.38
CA PHE A 20 13.97 5.12 -33.46
C PHE A 20 14.16 3.65 -33.04
N PHE A 21 15.39 3.13 -33.11
CA PHE A 21 15.71 1.75 -32.72
C PHE A 21 16.16 1.58 -31.27
N TRP A 22 16.38 2.65 -30.50
CA TRP A 22 16.94 2.54 -29.15
C TRP A 22 16.01 2.88 -27.99
N VAL A 23 14.81 3.44 -28.19
CA VAL A 23 13.87 3.70 -27.07
C VAL A 23 12.42 3.59 -27.56
N PRO A 24 11.49 2.86 -26.90
CA PRO A 24 11.61 2.15 -25.63
C PRO A 24 11.05 0.70 -25.67
N SER A 25 11.88 -0.28 -25.32
CA SER A 25 11.39 -1.39 -24.49
C SER A 25 11.27 -0.89 -23.04
N PHE A 26 10.30 -0.02 -22.79
CA PHE A 26 9.97 0.47 -21.44
C PHE A 26 8.50 0.19 -21.12
N SER A 27 7.99 -0.94 -21.60
CA SER A 27 6.83 -1.55 -20.95
C SER A 27 7.35 -2.26 -19.70
N CYS A 28 7.63 -1.48 -18.64
CA CYS A 28 7.72 -2.03 -17.31
C CYS A 28 6.34 -2.60 -17.01
N ALA A 29 6.16 -3.91 -17.25
CA ALA A 29 4.99 -4.66 -16.87
C ALA A 29 4.85 -4.51 -15.35
N SER A 30 4.05 -3.53 -14.95
CA SER A 30 3.74 -3.27 -13.57
C SER A 30 2.86 -4.42 -13.13
N SER A 31 3.48 -5.48 -12.58
CA SER A 31 2.75 -6.53 -11.91
C SER A 31 2.00 -5.87 -10.76
N THR A 32 0.72 -5.60 -10.97
CA THR A 32 -0.19 -5.15 -9.93
C THR A 32 -0.31 -6.31 -8.95
N LYS A 33 0.58 -6.35 -7.95
CA LYS A 33 0.40 -7.23 -6.79
C LYS A 33 -0.88 -6.74 -6.14
N SER A 34 -2.00 -7.41 -6.43
CA SER A 34 -3.25 -7.15 -5.73
C SER A 34 -2.95 -7.44 -4.26
N LYS A 35 -3.13 -6.42 -3.39
CA LYS A 35 -3.01 -6.65 -1.95
C LYS A 35 -4.08 -7.68 -1.61
N ALA A 36 -3.67 -8.81 -1.06
CA ALA A 36 -4.59 -9.79 -0.53
C ALA A 36 -5.50 -9.09 0.49
N LYS A 37 -6.82 -9.28 0.35
CA LYS A 37 -7.77 -8.75 1.32
C LYS A 37 -7.46 -9.33 2.69
N THR A 38 -7.34 -8.48 3.69
CA THR A 38 -6.99 -8.89 5.05
C THR A 38 -8.24 -9.19 5.88
N GLY A 39 -9.41 -8.70 5.45
CA GLY A 39 -10.67 -8.79 6.18
C GLY A 39 -10.68 -7.84 7.39
N PRO A 40 -11.73 -7.87 8.21
CA PRO A 40 -11.79 -7.08 9.43
C PRO A 40 -10.80 -7.61 10.47
N LYS A 41 -10.05 -6.72 11.13
CA LYS A 41 -9.02 -7.12 12.11
C LYS A 41 -9.09 -6.24 13.35
N ALA A 42 -9.59 -6.81 14.45
CA ALA A 42 -9.60 -6.13 15.74
C ALA A 42 -8.19 -6.06 16.35
N PHE A 43 -7.78 -4.88 16.76
CA PHE A 43 -6.56 -4.63 17.51
C PHE A 43 -6.92 -3.94 18.83
N PHE A 44 -6.42 -4.51 19.92
CA PHE A 44 -6.59 -4.01 21.28
C PHE A 44 -5.25 -3.43 21.73
N PRO A 45 -5.12 -2.10 21.90
CA PRO A 45 -3.90 -1.48 22.40
C PRO A 45 -3.55 -1.97 23.81
N GLU A 46 -4.58 -2.15 24.62
CA GLU A 46 -4.51 -2.66 25.99
C GLU A 46 -5.05 -4.09 26.01
N LYS A 47 -4.23 -5.05 26.45
CA LYS A 47 -4.62 -6.47 26.54
C LYS A 47 -5.05 -6.87 27.94
N GLU A 48 -4.63 -6.10 28.92
CA GLU A 48 -4.78 -6.39 30.34
C GLU A 48 -5.12 -5.09 31.07
N PHE A 49 -5.97 -5.21 32.07
CA PHE A 49 -6.35 -4.12 32.96
C PHE A 49 -6.23 -4.61 34.40
N ASN A 50 -5.40 -3.93 35.19
CA ASN A 50 -5.27 -4.22 36.61
C ASN A 50 -6.13 -3.22 37.40
N ALA A 51 -7.19 -3.74 38.04
CA ALA A 51 -8.10 -2.94 38.86
C ALA A 51 -7.56 -2.66 40.27
N GLY A 52 -6.47 -3.31 40.69
CA GLY A 52 -5.91 -3.20 42.03
C GLY A 52 -6.81 -3.79 43.11
N GLU A 53 -6.79 -3.17 44.29
CA GLU A 53 -7.66 -3.51 45.41
C GLU A 53 -8.99 -2.75 45.28
N LEU A 54 -10.10 -3.48 45.38
CA LEU A 54 -11.45 -2.92 45.31
C LEU A 54 -12.16 -3.18 46.63
N LEU A 55 -12.88 -2.17 47.12
CA LEU A 55 -13.76 -2.33 48.27
C LEU A 55 -15.08 -2.95 47.82
N GLU A 56 -15.65 -3.78 48.70
CA GLU A 56 -16.95 -4.38 48.45
C GLU A 56 -18.02 -3.30 48.28
N GLY A 57 -18.83 -3.44 47.22
CA GLY A 57 -19.89 -2.51 46.89
C GLY A 57 -19.47 -1.33 46.01
N GLU A 58 -18.17 -1.17 45.69
CA GLU A 58 -17.73 -0.12 44.78
C GLU A 58 -17.86 -0.53 43.30
N PRO A 59 -18.42 0.34 42.44
CA PRO A 59 -18.54 0.06 41.01
C PRO A 59 -17.20 0.27 40.29
N LEU A 60 -16.69 -0.79 39.65
CA LEU A 60 -15.54 -0.72 38.75
C LEU A 60 -15.98 -0.33 37.33
N THR A 61 -15.44 0.77 36.79
CA THR A 61 -15.64 1.15 35.38
C THR A 61 -14.33 1.05 34.62
N HIS A 62 -14.30 0.20 33.58
CA HIS A 62 -13.16 0.08 32.66
C HIS A 62 -13.60 0.41 31.24
N THR A 63 -12.89 1.34 30.59
CA THR A 63 -13.09 1.73 29.19
C THR A 63 -11.86 1.29 28.39
N PHE A 64 -12.08 0.62 27.27
CA PHE A 64 -11.01 0.16 26.38
C PHE A 64 -11.28 0.58 24.93
N THR A 65 -10.21 0.66 24.15
CA THR A 65 -10.26 1.02 22.74
C THR A 65 -10.09 -0.22 21.85
N VAL A 66 -10.89 -0.32 20.79
CA VAL A 66 -10.72 -1.32 19.72
C VAL A 66 -10.49 -0.61 18.40
N ILE A 67 -9.42 -0.98 17.71
CA ILE A 67 -9.05 -0.40 16.42
C ILE A 67 -9.22 -1.47 15.35
N ASN A 68 -10.01 -1.18 14.31
CA ASN A 68 -10.05 -2.02 13.13
C ASN A 68 -8.84 -1.72 12.22
N ARG A 69 -7.86 -2.62 12.21
CA ARG A 69 -6.68 -2.56 11.33
C ARG A 69 -6.86 -3.36 10.04
N GLY A 70 -8.08 -3.84 9.79
CA GLY A 70 -8.47 -4.53 8.57
C GLY A 70 -8.88 -3.59 7.45
N ASP A 71 -9.11 -4.15 6.27
CA ASP A 71 -9.61 -3.44 5.08
C ASP A 71 -11.13 -3.60 4.87
N GLU A 72 -11.81 -4.26 5.80
CA GLU A 72 -13.26 -4.45 5.80
C GLU A 72 -13.91 -4.01 7.12
N LYS A 73 -15.23 -3.80 7.12
CA LYS A 73 -15.98 -3.31 8.29
C LYS A 73 -15.98 -4.32 9.43
N LEU A 74 -15.43 -3.93 10.58
CA LEU A 74 -15.50 -4.72 11.82
C LEU A 74 -16.86 -4.50 12.51
N LYS A 75 -17.60 -5.58 12.78
CA LYS A 75 -18.84 -5.55 13.56
C LYS A 75 -18.64 -6.25 14.90
N ILE A 76 -18.85 -5.52 16.00
CA ILE A 76 -18.80 -6.08 17.36
C ILE A 76 -20.20 -6.62 17.69
N LEU A 77 -20.29 -7.90 18.04
CA LEU A 77 -21.57 -8.57 18.30
C LEU A 77 -21.90 -8.69 19.79
N LYS A 78 -20.88 -8.88 20.63
CA LYS A 78 -21.01 -9.05 22.08
C LYS A 78 -19.72 -8.64 22.77
N VAL A 79 -19.85 -8.06 23.94
CA VAL A 79 -18.74 -7.81 24.89
C VAL A 79 -19.06 -8.58 26.16
N ARG A 80 -18.06 -9.25 26.73
CA ARG A 80 -18.15 -9.94 28.03
C ARG A 80 -16.99 -9.45 28.89
N PRO A 81 -17.24 -8.63 29.92
CA PRO A 81 -16.24 -8.46 30.98
C PRO A 81 -16.04 -9.81 31.67
N GLY A 82 -14.79 -10.09 32.05
CA GLY A 82 -14.40 -11.32 32.74
C GLY A 82 -14.93 -11.41 34.15
#